data_AF-U6DJY1-F1
#
_entry.id   AF-U6DJY1-F1
#
_cell.length_a   1.000
_cell.length_b   1.000
_cell.length_c   1.000
_cell.angle_alpha   90.00
_cell.angle_beta   90.00
_cell.angle_gamma   90.00
#
_symmetry.space_group_name_H-M   'P 1'
#
loop_
_entity.id
_entity.type
_entity.pdbx_description
1 polymer ?
#
loop_
_entity_poly.entity_id
_entity_poly.type
_entity_poly.pdbx_seq_one_letter_code
_entity_poly.pdbx_strand_id
1 'polypeptide(L)'
;ALQEALDKSQVFYTNCSCVVGGGPVLAGSCESSCSHLVLPFMLLVSLGASLASLTHTPSFMLILRGVKKEDKTLAVGIQFMLLRVLAWMPSPVIHGSAIDTTCVHWAQSCGRRAVCRYYDHDLFRNRFVGLQVFFKTGSLACFALILAILRQQDKDEGTQVTVPTSGLQQQLLTSGPEKKPEESRV
;
A
#
# COMPACT_ATOMS: atom_id res chain seq x y z
N ALA A 1 27.09 1.77 -25.18
CA ALA A 1 28.21 1.66 -26.12
C ALA A 1 28.56 3.07 -26.60
N LEU A 2 29.86 3.36 -26.68
CA LEU A 2 30.50 4.63 -27.02
C LEU A 2 30.80 5.58 -25.85
N GLN A 3 31.88 5.23 -25.14
CA GLN A 3 33.08 6.05 -24.88
C GLN A 3 33.50 6.05 -23.40
N GLU A 4 34.15 4.95 -23.00
CA GLU A 4 35.24 5.02 -22.03
C GLU A 4 36.43 5.78 -22.65
N ALA A 5 37.11 6.56 -21.80
CA ALA A 5 38.45 7.15 -21.97
C ALA A 5 38.64 8.39 -22.87
N LEU A 6 38.47 9.59 -22.30
CA LEU A 6 39.42 10.72 -22.43
C LEU A 6 39.13 11.82 -21.37
N ASP A 7 40.15 12.20 -20.61
CA ASP A 7 40.25 13.34 -19.67
C ASP A 7 39.60 13.22 -18.27
N LYS A 8 40.34 12.67 -17.29
CA LYS A 8 40.11 12.96 -15.86
C LYS A 8 40.91 14.20 -15.48
N SER A 9 40.50 15.38 -15.94
CA SER A 9 40.90 16.60 -15.24
C SER A 9 40.24 16.56 -13.86
N GLN A 10 41.01 16.26 -12.81
CA GLN A 10 40.51 16.37 -11.43
C GLN A 10 40.19 17.85 -11.19
N VAL A 11 38.91 18.17 -11.13
CA VAL A 11 38.46 19.52 -10.82
C VAL A 11 38.60 19.72 -9.32
N PHE A 12 39.40 20.71 -8.92
CA PHE A 12 39.54 21.12 -7.53
C PHE A 12 38.80 22.42 -7.31
N TYR A 13 37.95 22.47 -6.28
CA TYR A 13 37.29 23.70 -5.84
C TYR A 13 38.15 24.37 -4.76
N THR A 14 38.45 25.64 -4.96
CA THR A 14 39.17 26.50 -4.01
C THR A 14 38.24 27.54 -3.39
N ASN A 15 38.59 28.12 -2.24
CA ASN A 15 37.77 29.13 -1.53
C ASN A 15 36.39 28.63 -1.07
N CYS A 16 36.29 27.37 -0.64
CA CYS A 16 35.06 26.86 -0.03
C CYS A 16 34.93 27.36 1.43
N SER A 17 33.88 28.14 1.71
CA SER A 17 33.62 28.71 3.04
C SER A 17 33.32 27.67 4.13
N CYS A 18 32.83 26.49 3.74
CA CYS A 18 32.41 25.44 4.66
C CYS A 18 33.51 24.41 4.97
N VAL A 19 34.70 24.52 4.34
CA VAL A 19 35.80 23.58 4.54
C VAL A 19 36.68 24.08 5.68
N VAL A 20 36.62 23.38 6.81
CA VAL A 20 37.50 23.66 7.96
C VAL A 20 38.95 23.41 7.53
N GLY A 21 39.78 24.47 7.57
CA GLY A 21 41.18 24.42 7.14
C GLY A 21 41.48 25.01 5.75
N GLY A 22 40.48 25.49 5.00
CA GLY A 22 40.67 26.37 3.83
C GLY A 22 41.40 25.75 2.62
N GLY A 23 41.50 24.43 2.55
CA GLY A 23 42.20 23.72 1.48
C GLY A 23 41.36 23.52 0.20
N PRO A 24 42.02 23.23 -0.94
CA PRO A 24 41.33 22.80 -2.15
C PRO A 24 40.61 21.46 -1.92
N VAL A 25 39.36 21.35 -2.37
CA VAL A 25 38.56 20.11 -2.30
C VAL A 25 38.38 19.49 -3.66
N LEU A 26 38.52 18.17 -3.73
CA LEU A 26 38.34 17.41 -4.96
C LEU A 26 36.85 17.34 -5.32
N ALA A 27 36.52 17.59 -6.59
CA ALA A 27 35.19 17.36 -7.13
C ALA A 27 34.84 15.86 -7.05
N GLY A 28 33.73 15.55 -6.38
CA GLY A 28 33.26 14.18 -6.24
C GLY A 28 32.13 14.09 -5.22
N SER A 29 31.58 12.88 -5.08
CA SER A 29 30.65 12.53 -4.01
C SER A 29 31.41 12.15 -2.74
N CYS A 30 30.92 12.58 -1.58
CA CYS A 30 31.43 12.09 -0.29
C CYS A 30 31.15 10.59 -0.14
N GLU A 31 32.01 9.90 0.60
CA GLU A 31 31.79 8.49 0.95
C GLU A 31 30.53 8.37 1.83
N SER A 32 29.64 7.43 1.49
CA SER A 32 28.40 7.20 2.24
C SER A 32 28.69 6.23 3.40
N SER A 33 28.60 6.72 4.64
CA SER A 33 28.64 5.87 5.84
C SER A 33 27.34 5.04 6.04
N CYS A 34 26.33 5.23 5.19
CA CYS A 34 24.99 4.66 5.35
C CYS A 34 24.78 3.35 4.58
N SER A 35 25.81 2.75 3.99
CA SER A 35 25.69 1.52 3.18
C SER A 35 25.04 0.35 3.93
N HIS A 36 25.19 0.29 5.26
CA HIS A 36 24.58 -0.75 6.09
C HIS A 36 23.04 -0.64 6.20
N LEU A 37 22.45 0.54 5.90
CA LEU A 37 20.99 0.73 5.95
C LEU A 37 20.29 0.23 4.68
N VAL A 38 21.02 -0.07 3.62
CA VAL A 38 20.42 -0.51 2.34
C VAL A 38 19.73 -1.86 2.50
N LEU A 39 20.38 -2.81 3.19
CA LEU A 39 19.82 -4.14 3.44
C LEU A 39 18.51 -4.10 4.27
N PRO A 40 18.46 -3.46 5.45
CA PRO A 40 17.22 -3.39 6.23
C PRO A 40 16.12 -2.61 5.48
N PHE A 41 16.47 -1.59 4.68
CA PHE A 41 15.49 -0.90 3.84
C PHE A 41 14.87 -1.82 2.79
N MET A 42 15.68 -2.64 2.10
CA MET A 42 15.17 -3.62 1.12
C MET A 42 14.24 -4.65 1.78
N LEU A 43 14.61 -5.14 2.97
CA LEU A 43 13.76 -6.07 3.74
C LEU A 43 12.44 -5.42 4.18
N LEU A 44 12.47 -4.17 4.61
CA LEU A 44 11.26 -3.43 4.99
C LEU A 44 10.33 -3.22 3.80
N VAL A 45 10.88 -2.84 2.64
CA VAL A 45 10.12 -2.62 1.40
C VAL A 45 9.52 -3.94 0.91
N SER A 46 10.27 -5.04 0.94
CA SER A 46 9.77 -6.36 0.52
C SER A 46 8.66 -6.87 1.45
N LEU A 47 8.82 -6.70 2.76
CA LEU A 47 7.77 -7.01 3.74
C LEU A 47 6.52 -6.14 3.49
N GLY A 48 6.70 -4.85 3.24
CA GLY A 48 5.59 -3.97 2.90
C GLY A 48 4.86 -4.38 1.61
N ALA A 49 5.59 -4.86 0.60
CA ALA A 49 5.02 -5.34 -0.66
C ALA A 49 4.28 -6.67 -0.49
N SER A 50 4.80 -7.59 0.34
CA SER A 50 4.12 -8.85 0.63
C SER A 50 2.82 -8.61 1.39
N LEU A 51 2.81 -7.79 2.44
CA LEU A 51 1.60 -7.39 3.16
C LEU A 51 0.56 -6.76 2.23
N ALA A 52 0.97 -5.87 1.32
CA ALA A 52 0.07 -5.27 0.33
C ALA A 52 -0.53 -6.32 -0.63
N SER A 53 0.26 -7.31 -1.01
CA SER A 53 -0.20 -8.41 -1.88
C SER A 53 -1.17 -9.34 -1.15
N LEU A 54 -0.92 -9.59 0.13
CA LEU A 54 -1.77 -10.39 1.02
C LEU A 54 -3.12 -9.73 1.29
N THR A 55 -3.21 -8.39 1.31
CA THR A 55 -4.50 -7.68 1.47
C THR A 55 -5.22 -7.49 0.13
N HIS A 56 -4.48 -7.25 -0.94
CA HIS A 56 -5.04 -7.06 -2.28
C HIS A 56 -5.71 -8.33 -2.81
N THR A 57 -5.07 -9.50 -2.64
CA THR A 57 -5.58 -10.79 -3.15
C THR A 57 -6.98 -11.16 -2.62
N PRO A 58 -7.24 -11.19 -1.30
CA PRO A 58 -8.57 -11.50 -0.78
C PRO A 58 -9.58 -10.41 -1.13
N SER A 59 -9.17 -9.13 -1.15
CA SER A 59 -10.06 -8.03 -1.56
C SER A 59 -10.55 -8.21 -3.01
N PHE A 60 -9.63 -8.56 -3.91
CA PHE A 60 -9.95 -8.85 -5.30
C PHE A 60 -10.86 -10.09 -5.43
N MET A 61 -10.57 -11.15 -4.66
CA MET A 61 -11.41 -12.35 -4.64
C MET A 61 -12.83 -12.09 -4.10
N LEU A 62 -12.99 -11.21 -3.12
CA LEU A 62 -14.31 -10.82 -2.59
C LEU A 62 -15.16 -10.14 -3.67
N ILE A 63 -14.57 -9.24 -4.46
CA ILE A 63 -15.24 -8.59 -5.59
C ILE A 63 -15.73 -9.63 -6.59
N LEU A 64 -14.86 -10.58 -6.98
CA LEU A 64 -15.21 -11.61 -7.95
C LEU A 64 -16.31 -12.58 -7.47
N ARG A 65 -16.41 -12.81 -6.16
CA ARG A 65 -17.46 -13.64 -5.56
C ARG A 65 -18.79 -12.91 -5.42
N GLY A 66 -18.77 -11.58 -5.29
CA GLY A 66 -19.97 -10.75 -5.17
C GLY A 66 -20.69 -10.44 -6.48
N VAL A 67 -20.07 -10.72 -7.64
CA VAL A 67 -20.62 -10.40 -8.96
C VAL A 67 -21.04 -11.64 -9.76
N LYS A 68 -22.06 -11.49 -10.61
CA LYS A 68 -22.56 -12.54 -11.52
C LYS A 68 -21.47 -12.94 -12.52
N LYS A 69 -21.57 -14.16 -13.07
CA LYS A 69 -20.55 -14.68 -14.00
C LYS A 69 -20.40 -13.81 -15.25
N GLU A 70 -21.52 -13.29 -15.76
CA GLU A 70 -21.53 -12.41 -16.95
C GLU A 70 -20.82 -11.06 -16.70
N ASP A 71 -20.87 -10.52 -15.47
CA ASP A 71 -20.39 -9.16 -15.16
C ASP A 71 -18.96 -9.10 -14.62
N LYS A 72 -18.27 -10.24 -14.49
CA LYS A 72 -16.92 -10.32 -13.89
C LYS A 72 -15.89 -9.48 -14.61
N THR A 73 -15.86 -9.55 -15.93
CA THR A 73 -14.90 -8.82 -16.75
C THR A 73 -15.15 -7.30 -16.69
N LEU A 74 -16.41 -6.89 -16.66
CA LEU A 74 -16.81 -5.50 -16.46
C LEU A 74 -16.36 -4.98 -15.08
N ALA A 75 -16.63 -5.75 -14.02
CA ALA A 75 -16.25 -5.39 -12.65
C ALA A 75 -14.73 -5.24 -12.50
N VAL A 76 -13.94 -6.17 -13.02
CA VAL A 76 -12.47 -6.10 -13.02
C VAL A 76 -11.97 -4.90 -13.84
N GLY A 77 -12.59 -4.63 -14.99
CA GLY A 77 -12.27 -3.47 -15.81
C GLY A 77 -12.47 -2.16 -15.06
N ILE A 78 -13.63 -1.98 -14.42
CA ILE A 78 -13.94 -0.79 -13.63
C ILE A 78 -12.97 -0.66 -12.44
N GLN A 79 -12.72 -1.74 -11.71
CA GLN A 79 -11.77 -1.75 -10.59
C GLN A 79 -10.38 -1.29 -11.02
N PHE A 80 -9.88 -1.81 -12.15
CA PHE A 80 -8.57 -1.43 -12.68
C PHE A 80 -8.53 0.02 -13.16
N MET A 81 -9.59 0.49 -13.84
CA MET A 81 -9.69 1.87 -14.29
C MET A 81 -9.68 2.85 -13.11
N LEU A 82 -10.46 2.57 -12.07
CA LEU A 82 -10.49 3.37 -10.85
C LEU A 82 -9.14 3.38 -10.15
N LEU A 83 -8.50 2.23 -9.97
CA LEU A 83 -7.16 2.14 -9.37
C LEU A 83 -6.14 2.96 -10.18
N ARG A 84 -6.22 2.93 -11.51
CA ARG A 84 -5.29 3.64 -12.36
C ARG A 84 -5.47 5.15 -12.27
N VAL A 85 -6.72 5.63 -12.32
CA VAL A 85 -7.02 7.06 -12.26
C VAL A 85 -6.80 7.64 -10.85
N LEU A 86 -7.20 6.92 -9.80
CA LEU A 86 -7.21 7.44 -8.43
C LEU A 86 -5.94 7.16 -7.64
N ALA A 87 -5.14 6.15 -8.01
CA ALA A 87 -3.90 5.83 -7.31
C ALA A 87 -2.67 6.00 -8.20
N TRP A 88 -2.66 5.39 -9.38
CA TRP A 88 -1.46 5.41 -10.24
C TRP A 88 -1.15 6.78 -10.84
N MET A 89 -2.14 7.53 -11.31
CA MET A 89 -1.93 8.88 -11.84
C MET A 89 -1.50 9.91 -10.79
N PRO A 90 -2.13 10.00 -9.60
CA PRO A 90 -1.71 10.96 -8.59
C PRO A 90 -0.40 10.57 -7.89
N SER A 91 -0.04 9.28 -7.85
CA SER A 91 1.18 8.83 -7.17
C SER A 91 2.45 9.56 -7.65
N PRO A 92 2.79 9.64 -8.95
CA PRO A 92 3.93 10.42 -9.43
C PRO A 92 3.88 11.90 -9.07
N VAL A 93 2.68 12.51 -9.05
CA VAL A 93 2.52 13.93 -8.73
C VAL A 93 2.80 14.17 -7.25
N ILE A 94 2.26 13.33 -6.36
CA ILE A 94 2.47 13.45 -4.90
C ILE A 94 3.94 13.16 -4.55
N HIS A 95 4.49 12.06 -5.06
CA HIS A 95 5.89 11.72 -4.79
C HIS A 95 6.84 12.74 -5.42
N GLY A 96 6.56 13.21 -6.65
CA GLY A 96 7.34 14.26 -7.31
C GLY A 96 7.34 15.57 -6.52
N SER A 97 6.16 16.02 -6.09
CA SER A 97 6.05 17.20 -5.23
C SER A 97 6.79 17.01 -3.90
N ALA A 98 6.74 15.83 -3.29
CA ALA A 98 7.48 15.55 -2.06
C ALA A 98 8.99 15.67 -2.28
N ILE A 99 9.51 15.21 -3.42
CA ILE A 99 10.93 15.35 -3.81
C ILE A 99 11.29 16.83 -3.98
N ASP A 100 10.46 17.61 -4.67
CA ASP A 100 10.72 19.04 -4.89
C ASP A 100 10.81 19.83 -3.57
N THR A 101 10.08 19.42 -2.53
CA THR A 101 10.16 20.07 -1.20
C THR A 101 11.50 19.89 -0.51
N THR A 102 12.33 18.94 -0.96
CA THR A 102 13.65 18.67 -0.37
C THR A 102 14.78 19.30 -1.17
N CYS A 103 14.45 20.11 -2.19
CA CYS A 103 15.44 20.85 -2.95
C CYS A 103 16.08 21.96 -2.11
N VAL A 104 17.40 21.92 -1.99
CA VAL A 104 18.20 22.95 -1.30
C VAL A 104 18.66 24.01 -2.30
N HIS A 105 19.02 23.61 -3.52
CA HIS A 105 19.54 24.53 -4.54
C HIS A 105 18.82 24.39 -5.87
N TRP A 106 17.99 25.38 -6.19
CA TRP A 106 17.29 25.50 -7.47
C TRP A 106 18.18 26.13 -8.53
N ALA A 107 18.25 25.52 -9.71
CA ALA A 107 18.76 26.22 -10.89
C ALA A 107 17.78 27.33 -11.30
N GLN A 108 18.33 28.46 -11.70
CA GLN A 108 17.59 29.57 -12.27
C GLN A 108 17.78 29.54 -13.79
N SER A 109 16.69 29.62 -14.54
CA SER A 109 16.72 29.85 -15.98
C SER A 109 15.78 31.00 -16.30
N CYS A 110 16.31 32.05 -16.96
CA CYS A 110 15.57 33.27 -17.27
C CYS A 110 14.84 33.88 -16.05
N GLY A 111 15.47 33.85 -14.86
CA GLY A 111 14.91 34.39 -13.62
C GLY A 111 13.76 33.57 -13.01
N ARG A 112 13.49 32.36 -13.53
CA ARG A 112 12.50 31.42 -12.98
C ARG A 112 13.17 30.16 -12.46
N ARG A 113 12.52 29.52 -11.47
CA ARG A 113 12.94 28.20 -10.98
C ARG A 113 12.87 27.19 -12.12
N ALA A 114 14.00 26.54 -12.38
CA ALA A 114 14.13 25.47 -13.34
C ALA A 114 14.31 24.14 -12.58
N VAL A 115 15.31 23.35 -12.93
CA VAL A 115 15.61 22.05 -12.28
C VAL A 115 16.28 22.26 -10.92
N CYS A 116 15.98 21.39 -9.96
CA CYS A 116 16.78 21.34 -8.73
C CYS A 116 18.15 20.69 -9.02
N ARG A 117 19.24 21.29 -8.53
CA ARG A 117 20.61 20.75 -8.66
C ARG A 117 21.04 19.93 -7.47
N TYR A 118 20.56 20.26 -6.28
CA TYR A 118 21.00 19.63 -5.04
C TYR A 118 19.83 19.45 -4.07
N TYR A 119 19.63 18.21 -3.65
CA TYR A 119 18.57 17.79 -2.72
C TYR A 119 19.17 17.40 -1.38
N ASP A 120 18.46 17.71 -0.30
CA ASP A 120 18.75 17.21 1.04
C ASP A 120 18.32 15.73 1.13
N HIS A 121 19.29 14.83 1.31
CA HIS A 121 19.05 13.39 1.36
C HIS A 121 18.32 12.92 2.63
N ASP A 122 18.50 13.59 3.76
CA ASP A 122 17.85 13.20 5.01
C ASP A 122 16.37 13.59 4.99
N LEU A 123 16.08 14.82 4.54
CA LEU A 123 14.71 15.27 4.35
C LEU A 123 14.02 14.45 3.27
N PHE A 124 14.70 14.15 2.15
CA PHE A 124 14.18 13.28 1.09
C PHE A 124 13.74 11.93 1.63
N ARG A 125 14.63 11.26 2.39
CA ARG A 125 14.33 9.96 2.99
C ARG A 125 13.12 10.04 3.91
N ASN A 126 13.09 11.01 4.81
CA ASN A 126 12.00 11.14 5.78
C ASN A 126 10.65 11.41 5.10
N ARG A 127 10.61 12.30 4.10
CA ARG A 127 9.38 12.61 3.35
C ARG A 127 8.90 11.41 2.54
N PHE A 128 9.81 10.74 1.82
CA PHE A 128 9.47 9.60 0.97
C PHE A 128 8.98 8.40 1.79
N VAL A 129 9.72 8.03 2.85
CA VAL A 129 9.35 6.90 3.72
C VAL A 129 8.09 7.24 4.52
N GLY A 130 7.99 8.46 5.06
CA GLY A 130 6.80 8.89 5.80
C GLY A 130 5.53 8.82 4.95
N LEU A 131 5.60 9.27 3.68
CA LEU A 131 4.48 9.19 2.75
C LEU A 131 4.09 7.74 2.43
N GLN A 132 5.07 6.86 2.20
CA GLN A 132 4.84 5.43 1.98
C GLN A 132 4.17 4.77 3.19
N VAL A 133 4.64 5.07 4.39
CA VAL A 133 4.06 4.55 5.64
C VAL A 133 2.62 5.03 5.78
N PHE A 134 2.34 6.32 5.56
CA PHE A 134 1.00 6.89 5.61
C PHE A 134 0.01 6.16 4.69
N PHE A 135 0.38 5.93 3.42
CA PHE A 135 -0.49 5.20 2.50
C PHE A 135 -0.68 3.73 2.90
N LYS A 136 0.38 3.06 3.36
CA LYS A 136 0.27 1.66 3.79
C LYS A 136 -0.56 1.49 5.05
N THR A 137 -0.37 2.33 6.06
CA THR A 137 -1.15 2.28 7.31
C THR A 137 -2.60 2.66 7.07
N GLY A 138 -2.86 3.70 6.25
CA GLY A 138 -4.21 4.06 5.83
C GLY A 138 -4.92 2.93 5.11
N SER A 139 -4.26 2.28 4.13
CA SER A 139 -4.82 1.13 3.43
C SER A 139 -5.10 -0.06 4.36
N LEU A 140 -4.21 -0.34 5.31
CA LEU A 140 -4.38 -1.43 6.27
C LEU A 140 -5.55 -1.15 7.22
N ALA A 141 -5.68 0.10 7.69
CA ALA A 141 -6.81 0.53 8.52
C ALA A 141 -8.13 0.39 7.77
N CYS A 142 -8.23 0.87 6.53
CA CYS A 142 -9.42 0.72 5.69
C CYS A 142 -9.78 -0.76 5.48
N PHE A 143 -8.79 -1.62 5.19
CA PHE A 143 -9.00 -3.05 5.03
C PHE A 143 -9.49 -3.70 6.33
N ALA A 144 -8.89 -3.37 7.47
CA ALA A 144 -9.31 -3.86 8.78
C ALA A 144 -10.75 -3.43 9.13
N LEU A 145 -11.14 -2.20 8.79
CA LEU A 145 -12.52 -1.72 8.95
C LEU A 145 -13.50 -2.50 8.07
N ILE A 146 -13.18 -2.74 6.80
CA ILE A 146 -14.01 -3.56 5.90
C ILE A 146 -14.16 -4.98 6.46
N LEU A 147 -13.07 -5.59 6.92
CA LEU A 147 -13.13 -6.92 7.53
C LEU A 147 -13.96 -6.92 8.81
N ALA A 148 -13.87 -5.88 9.65
CA ALA A 148 -14.69 -5.76 10.85
C ALA A 148 -16.17 -5.68 10.51
N ILE A 149 -16.55 -4.89 9.50
CA ILE A 149 -17.93 -4.77 9.01
C ILE A 149 -18.43 -6.11 8.46
N LEU A 150 -17.64 -6.78 7.61
CA LEU A 150 -18.01 -8.09 7.05
C LEU A 150 -18.20 -9.14 8.15
N ARG A 151 -17.36 -9.13 9.18
CA ARG A 151 -17.50 -10.04 10.35
C ARG A 151 -18.71 -9.71 11.22
N GLN A 152 -19.13 -8.45 11.27
CA GLN A 152 -20.37 -8.08 11.97
C GLN A 152 -21.59 -8.62 11.23
N GLN A 153 -21.63 -8.49 9.90
CA GLN A 153 -22.72 -9.04 9.09
C GLN A 153 -22.84 -10.57 9.23
N ASP A 154 -21.72 -11.29 9.19
CA ASP A 154 -21.70 -12.76 9.40
C ASP A 154 -22.25 -13.16 10.79
N LYS A 155 -21.94 -12.37 11.83
CA LYS A 155 -22.49 -12.58 13.19
C LYS A 155 -23.98 -12.32 13.27
N ASP A 156 -24.48 -11.30 12.58
CA ASP A 156 -25.91 -10.98 12.54
C ASP A 156 -26.70 -12.07 11.79
N GLU A 157 -26.14 -12.61 10.69
CA GLU A 157 -26.72 -13.75 9.97
C GLU A 157 -26.67 -15.05 10.80
N GLY A 158 -25.57 -15.32 11.51
CA GLY A 158 -25.48 -16.47 12.43
C GLY A 158 -26.46 -16.37 13.62
N THR A 159 -26.81 -15.15 14.04
CA THR A 159 -27.80 -14.90 15.08
C THR A 159 -29.23 -15.07 14.53
N GLN A 160 -29.50 -14.68 13.28
CA GLN A 160 -30.77 -14.95 12.60
C GLN A 160 -30.98 -16.45 12.27
N VAL A 161 -29.92 -17.20 11.94
CA VAL A 161 -30.01 -18.66 11.74
C VAL A 161 -30.17 -19.43 13.06
N THR A 162 -29.82 -18.80 14.20
CA THR A 162 -30.10 -19.33 15.55
C THR A 162 -31.48 -18.90 16.09
N VAL A 163 -32.18 -18.00 15.40
CA VAL A 163 -33.58 -17.67 15.68
C VAL A 163 -34.48 -18.06 14.50
N PRO A 164 -34.78 -19.36 14.36
CA PRO A 164 -36.09 -19.80 13.93
C PRO A 164 -36.78 -20.52 15.09
N THR A 165 -37.89 -19.93 15.56
CA THR A 165 -39.04 -20.71 16.06
C THR A 165 -38.81 -21.60 17.30
N SER A 166 -38.40 -21.00 18.42
CA SER A 166 -38.46 -21.66 19.75
C SER A 166 -39.68 -21.24 20.59
N GLY A 167 -40.75 -20.71 19.96
CA GLY A 167 -41.83 -20.02 20.70
C GLY A 167 -43.29 -20.35 20.35
N LEU A 168 -43.62 -20.98 19.21
CA LEU A 168 -45.04 -21.20 18.86
C LEU A 168 -45.36 -22.52 18.13
N GLN A 169 -44.38 -23.40 17.89
CA GLN A 169 -44.61 -24.70 17.23
C GLN A 169 -44.18 -25.90 18.09
N GLN A 170 -44.09 -25.73 19.42
CA GLN A 170 -43.88 -26.86 20.35
C GLN A 170 -45.12 -27.17 21.21
N GLN A 171 -46.16 -26.32 21.18
CA GLN A 171 -47.37 -26.50 22.01
C GLN A 171 -48.52 -27.27 21.34
N LEU A 172 -48.41 -27.67 20.06
CA LEU A 172 -49.52 -28.34 19.36
C LEU A 172 -49.32 -29.84 19.08
N LEU A 173 -48.22 -30.46 19.54
CA LEU A 173 -47.98 -31.90 19.30
C LEU A 173 -47.79 -32.74 20.57
N THR A 174 -47.97 -32.16 21.76
CA THR A 174 -48.04 -32.91 23.03
C THR A 174 -49.49 -33.13 23.44
N SER A 175 -50.24 -33.92 22.66
CA SER A 175 -51.41 -34.63 23.16
C SER A 175 -51.32 -36.08 22.69
N GLY A 176 -50.80 -36.96 23.55
CA GLY A 176 -51.05 -38.40 23.41
C GLY A 176 -52.55 -38.69 23.54
N PRO A 177 -53.02 -39.85 23.02
CA PRO A 177 -52.86 -41.09 23.80
C PRO A 177 -52.57 -42.37 22.98
N GLU A 178 -51.82 -43.28 23.62
CA GLU A 178 -52.04 -44.73 23.74
C GLU A 178 -52.59 -45.57 22.55
N LYS A 179 -51.79 -46.52 22.02
CA LYS A 179 -52.00 -48.01 22.04
C LYS A 179 -51.10 -48.77 21.03
N LYS A 180 -50.63 -49.94 21.48
CA LYS A 180 -49.84 -51.04 20.84
C LYS A 180 -50.72 -51.86 19.83
N PRO A 181 -50.31 -53.02 19.23
CA PRO A 181 -49.16 -53.48 18.41
C PRO A 181 -49.57 -53.92 16.96
N GLU A 182 -48.62 -54.49 16.19
CA GLU A 182 -48.77 -55.73 15.36
C GLU A 182 -48.84 -55.67 13.81
N GLU A 183 -47.99 -56.54 13.21
CA GLU A 183 -48.11 -57.39 12.00
C GLU A 183 -48.25 -56.90 10.53
N SER A 184 -47.61 -57.76 9.69
CA SER A 184 -47.86 -58.09 8.27
C SER A 184 -47.41 -57.08 7.21
N ARG A 185 -46.36 -57.41 6.42
CA ARG A 185 -46.41 -58.16 5.15
C ARG A 185 -47.27 -57.38 4.13
N VAL A 186 -46.71 -56.86 3.03
CA VAL A 186 -46.30 -57.56 1.79
C VAL A 186 -45.34 -56.65 1.04
#